data_AF-A0A8H5I7S7-F1
#
_entry.id   AF-A0A8H5I7S7-F1
#
_cell.length_a   1.000
_cell.length_b   1.000
_cell.length_c   1.000
_cell.angle_alpha   90.00
_cell.angle_beta   90.00
_cell.angle_gamma   90.00
#
_symmetry.space_group_name_H-M   'P 1'
#
loop_
_entity.id
_entity.type
_entity.pdbx_description
1 polymer ?
#
loop_
_entity_poly.entity_id
_entity_poly.type
_entity_poly.pdbx_seq_one_letter_code
_entity_poly.pdbx_strand_id
1 'polypeptide(L)'
;MADFVKVYTAVPEQLLALLTNHLPYSLPLLRRLQFTKFENGLRETARVILAPESQFEEGLDFPKRFIAAYIDVGGGPDTQTWIYSTLEHPDYADTSDTAVYEQQLQKIIENSVVIAEAYGHPLVYGDAVLVGTLHDSVRNLLSKTGRVQARETGAYDKWLFKYEDLPKEEIALPEGMHWGTATDDDCRVVISRTNIPRTVPETHAKLGNQA
;
A
#
# COMPACT_ATOMS: atom_id res chain seq x y z
N MET A 1 -24.69 1.41 -14.94
CA MET A 1 -23.35 1.80 -15.43
C MET A 1 -22.48 0.55 -15.36
N ALA A 2 -21.63 0.31 -16.36
CA ALA A 2 -20.93 -0.97 -16.50
C ALA A 2 -19.90 -1.20 -15.38
N ASP A 3 -19.78 -2.46 -14.95
CA ASP A 3 -19.11 -2.87 -13.72
C ASP A 3 -17.66 -3.31 -14.00
N PHE A 4 -16.81 -2.34 -14.36
CA PHE A 4 -15.44 -2.65 -14.78
C PHE A 4 -14.54 -2.86 -13.56
N VAL A 5 -14.32 -4.12 -13.18
CA VAL A 5 -13.29 -4.51 -12.22
C VAL A 5 -12.52 -5.71 -12.76
N LYS A 6 -11.19 -5.68 -12.65
CA LYS A 6 -10.33 -6.80 -13.00
C LYS A 6 -9.53 -7.22 -11.76
N VAL A 7 -9.54 -8.50 -11.45
CA VAL A 7 -8.76 -9.11 -10.37
C VAL A 7 -7.71 -10.03 -11.00
N TYR A 8 -6.46 -9.82 -10.62
CA TYR A 8 -5.32 -10.54 -11.17
C TYR A 8 -4.60 -11.32 -10.08
N THR A 9 -4.12 -12.50 -10.45
CA THR A 9 -3.22 -13.34 -9.64
C THR A 9 -1.74 -13.03 -9.89
N ALA A 10 -1.44 -12.25 -10.94
CA ALA A 10 -0.11 -11.76 -11.29
C ALA A 10 -0.18 -10.29 -11.69
N VAL A 11 0.92 -9.55 -11.60
CA VAL A 11 0.96 -8.11 -11.91
C VAL A 11 0.97 -7.90 -13.44
N PRO A 12 -0.05 -7.23 -14.02
CA PRO A 12 -0.04 -6.92 -15.45
C PRO A 12 1.00 -5.84 -15.78
N GLU A 13 1.71 -6.00 -16.90
CA GLU A 13 2.71 -5.02 -17.36
C GLU A 13 2.08 -3.65 -17.66
N GLN A 14 0.87 -3.65 -18.22
CA GLN A 14 0.14 -2.42 -18.51
C GLN A 14 -0.23 -1.65 -17.24
N LEU A 15 -0.49 -2.35 -16.13
CA LEU A 15 -0.73 -1.69 -14.84
C LEU A 15 0.56 -1.07 -14.29
N LEU A 16 1.72 -1.71 -14.47
CA LEU A 16 3.00 -1.11 -14.11
C LEU A 16 3.31 0.13 -14.95
N ALA A 17 3.02 0.10 -16.25
CA ALA A 17 3.17 1.26 -17.14
C ALA A 17 2.22 2.39 -16.73
N LEU A 18 0.95 2.06 -16.48
CA LEU A 18 -0.06 2.99 -15.99
C LEU A 18 0.38 3.67 -14.70
N LEU A 19 0.79 2.91 -13.68
CA LEU A 19 1.23 3.49 -12.41
C LEU A 19 2.53 4.30 -12.57
N THR A 20 3.44 3.91 -13.45
CA THR A 20 4.66 4.70 -13.75
C THR A 20 4.31 6.11 -14.24
N ASN A 21 3.27 6.26 -15.08
CA ASN A 21 2.82 7.57 -15.58
C ASN A 21 2.17 8.44 -14.50
N HIS A 22 1.86 7.88 -13.33
CA HIS A 22 1.25 8.58 -12.19
C HIS A 22 2.24 8.84 -11.04
N LEU A 23 3.55 8.66 -11.29
CA LEU A 23 4.58 9.05 -10.34
C LEU A 23 4.59 10.57 -10.14
N PRO A 24 4.91 11.05 -8.91
CA PRO A 24 5.32 10.27 -7.74
C PRO A 24 4.16 9.69 -6.92
N TYR A 25 2.90 10.04 -7.20
CA TYR A 25 1.74 9.72 -6.35
C TYR A 25 1.42 8.22 -6.24
N SER A 26 1.68 7.47 -7.30
CA SER A 26 1.50 6.02 -7.36
C SER A 26 2.62 5.21 -6.68
N LEU A 27 3.71 5.87 -6.26
CA LEU A 27 4.97 5.22 -5.87
C LEU A 27 4.79 4.07 -4.85
N PRO A 28 4.00 4.21 -3.75
CA PRO A 28 3.86 3.13 -2.77
C PRO A 28 3.28 1.84 -3.38
N LEU A 29 2.23 1.96 -4.19
CA LEU A 29 1.64 0.80 -4.87
C LEU A 29 2.57 0.27 -5.95
N LEU A 30 3.12 1.16 -6.80
CA LEU A 30 4.04 0.76 -7.88
C LEU A 30 5.22 -0.04 -7.32
N ARG A 31 5.84 0.42 -6.23
CA ARG A 31 6.98 -0.27 -5.63
C ARG A 31 6.58 -1.62 -5.05
N ARG A 32 5.41 -1.73 -4.41
CA ARG A 32 4.89 -3.01 -3.92
C ARG A 32 4.68 -3.99 -5.07
N LEU A 33 4.09 -3.54 -6.18
CA LEU A 33 3.87 -4.38 -7.36
C LEU A 33 5.19 -4.79 -8.02
N GLN A 34 6.19 -3.91 -8.11
CA GLN A 34 7.51 -4.26 -8.62
C GLN A 34 8.22 -5.30 -7.74
N PHE A 35 8.01 -5.24 -6.42
CA PHE A 35 8.60 -6.19 -5.48
C PHE A 35 8.12 -7.63 -5.68
N THR A 36 6.96 -7.81 -6.31
CA THR A 36 6.40 -9.15 -6.62
C THR A 36 7.29 -9.98 -7.55
N LYS A 37 8.23 -9.35 -8.27
CA LYS A 37 9.16 -10.03 -9.18
C LYS A 37 10.31 -10.74 -8.47
N PHE A 38 10.58 -10.40 -7.20
CA PHE A 38 11.63 -11.07 -6.43
C PHE A 38 11.13 -12.42 -5.90
N GLU A 39 12.07 -13.31 -5.56
CA GLU A 39 11.77 -14.60 -4.95
C GLU A 39 10.92 -14.38 -3.67
N ASN A 40 9.81 -15.13 -3.54
CA ASN A 40 8.80 -14.95 -2.48
C ASN A 40 8.11 -13.57 -2.43
N GLY A 41 8.24 -12.76 -3.48
CA GLY A 41 7.65 -11.42 -3.57
C GLY A 41 6.14 -11.41 -3.80
N LEU A 42 5.59 -12.46 -4.40
CA LEU A 42 4.14 -12.65 -4.61
C LEU A 42 3.69 -13.94 -3.94
N ARG A 43 2.84 -13.82 -2.92
CA ARG A 43 2.22 -14.97 -2.25
C ARG A 43 1.00 -15.44 -3.04
N GLU A 44 0.65 -16.71 -2.89
CA GLU A 44 -0.57 -17.28 -3.49
C GLU A 44 -1.86 -16.62 -2.97
N THR A 45 -1.79 -16.02 -1.79
CA THR A 45 -2.87 -15.26 -1.13
C THR A 45 -2.98 -13.82 -1.63
N ALA A 46 -2.03 -13.37 -2.45
CA ALA A 46 -2.00 -12.01 -2.97
C ALA A 46 -2.83 -11.85 -4.25
N ARG A 47 -3.53 -10.72 -4.36
CA ARG A 47 -4.26 -10.32 -5.57
C ARG A 47 -3.98 -8.86 -5.88
N VAL A 48 -4.11 -8.54 -7.16
CA VAL A 48 -4.11 -7.15 -7.64
C VAL A 48 -5.50 -6.85 -8.19
N ILE A 49 -6.09 -5.75 -7.76
CA ILE A 49 -7.42 -5.32 -8.18
C ILE A 49 -7.26 -4.00 -8.93
N LEU A 50 -7.90 -3.90 -10.10
CA LEU A 50 -7.98 -2.67 -10.89
C LEU A 50 -9.46 -2.35 -11.15
N ALA A 51 -9.89 -1.18 -10.71
CA ALA A 51 -11.23 -0.63 -10.93
C ALA A 51 -11.12 0.67 -11.74
N PRO A 52 -11.14 0.61 -13.08
CA PRO A 52 -11.15 1.78 -13.95
C PRO A 52 -12.57 2.32 -14.17
N GLU A 53 -12.71 3.56 -14.64
CA GLU A 53 -14.01 4.15 -15.00
C GLU A 53 -14.61 3.55 -16.29
N SER A 54 -13.76 2.97 -17.14
CA SER A 54 -14.14 2.42 -18.45
C SER A 54 -13.31 1.17 -18.76
N GLN A 55 -13.79 0.38 -19.73
CA GLN A 55 -13.13 -0.85 -20.15
C GLN A 55 -11.73 -0.56 -20.71
N PHE A 56 -10.74 -1.21 -20.13
CA PHE A 56 -9.37 -1.22 -20.64
C PHE A 56 -9.28 -2.27 -21.76
N GLU A 57 -9.37 -1.83 -23.02
CA GLU A 57 -9.03 -2.65 -24.20
C GLU A 57 -7.54 -2.54 -24.50
N GLU A 58 -6.92 -3.64 -24.94
CA GLU A 58 -5.50 -3.65 -25.29
C GLU A 58 -5.23 -2.66 -26.43
N GLY A 59 -4.42 -1.63 -26.17
CA GLY A 59 -3.96 -0.68 -27.18
C GLY A 59 -4.63 0.71 -27.18
N LEU A 60 -5.55 1.00 -26.26
CA LEU A 60 -6.16 2.33 -26.10
C LEU A 60 -5.50 3.16 -24.97
N ASP A 61 -5.79 4.47 -24.98
CA ASP A 61 -5.41 5.44 -23.94
C ASP A 61 -5.71 4.91 -22.54
N PHE A 62 -4.80 5.19 -21.59
CA PHE A 62 -4.97 4.85 -20.19
C PHE A 62 -6.27 5.45 -19.61
N PRO A 63 -7.00 4.72 -18.75
CA PRO A 63 -8.23 5.25 -18.14
C PRO A 63 -7.90 6.51 -17.34
N LYS A 64 -8.68 7.57 -17.53
CA LYS A 64 -8.41 8.85 -16.86
C LYS A 64 -8.65 8.75 -15.35
N ARG A 65 -9.68 7.99 -14.94
CA ARG A 65 -10.00 7.73 -13.53
C ARG A 65 -9.96 6.25 -13.20
N PHE A 66 -9.14 5.87 -12.22
CA PHE A 66 -9.05 4.49 -11.76
C PHE A 66 -8.59 4.39 -10.31
N ILE A 67 -8.84 3.22 -9.72
CA ILE A 67 -8.25 2.78 -8.46
C ILE A 67 -7.59 1.43 -8.68
N ALA A 68 -6.37 1.30 -8.21
CA ALA A 68 -5.64 0.04 -8.18
C ALA A 68 -5.29 -0.32 -6.73
N ALA A 69 -5.32 -1.60 -6.42
CA ALA A 69 -4.94 -2.11 -5.10
C ALA A 69 -4.14 -3.40 -5.22
N TYR A 70 -3.16 -3.54 -4.33
CA TYR A 70 -2.57 -4.84 -3.98
C TYR A 70 -3.17 -5.26 -2.64
N ILE A 71 -3.57 -6.51 -2.52
CA ILE A 71 -4.06 -7.10 -1.26
C ILE A 71 -3.44 -8.48 -1.07
N ASP A 72 -2.94 -8.75 0.14
CA ASP A 72 -2.45 -10.07 0.55
C ASP A 72 -3.01 -10.45 1.94
N VAL A 73 -4.12 -11.17 1.93
CA VAL A 73 -4.84 -11.57 3.15
C VAL A 73 -4.05 -12.54 4.03
N GLY A 74 -3.10 -13.29 3.46
CA GLY A 74 -2.17 -14.17 4.18
C GLY A 74 -0.80 -13.55 4.45
N GLY A 75 -0.59 -12.29 4.07
CA GLY A 75 0.68 -11.56 4.19
C GLY A 75 0.93 -10.93 5.57
N GLY A 76 -0.03 -11.01 6.49
CA GLY A 76 0.15 -10.52 7.86
C GLY A 76 1.32 -11.23 8.58
N PRO A 77 1.94 -10.60 9.58
CA PRO A 77 1.54 -9.39 10.30
C PRO A 77 2.05 -8.08 9.68
N ASP A 78 2.69 -8.11 8.53
CA ASP A 78 3.12 -6.89 7.85
C ASP A 78 1.96 -6.19 7.15
N THR A 79 2.23 -5.06 6.50
CA THR A 79 1.26 -4.39 5.63
C THR A 79 0.73 -5.38 4.59
N GLN A 80 -0.59 -5.46 4.47
CA GLN A 80 -1.27 -6.41 3.59
C GLN A 80 -1.85 -5.74 2.36
N THR A 81 -2.21 -4.45 2.47
CA THR A 81 -2.94 -3.74 1.42
C THR A 81 -2.24 -2.43 1.05
N TRP A 82 -2.11 -2.15 -0.25
CA TRP A 82 -1.66 -0.86 -0.79
C TRP A 82 -2.67 -0.40 -1.81
N ILE A 83 -3.05 0.87 -1.74
CA ILE A 83 -4.06 1.46 -2.63
C ILE A 83 -3.47 2.69 -3.30
N TYR A 84 -3.78 2.83 -4.59
CA TYR A 84 -3.59 4.04 -5.36
C TYR A 84 -4.90 4.42 -6.04
N SER A 85 -5.29 5.69 -5.96
CA SER A 85 -6.37 6.29 -6.74
C SER A 85 -5.84 7.47 -7.56
N THR A 86 -6.38 7.69 -8.76
CA THR A 86 -6.12 8.94 -9.50
C THR A 86 -6.60 10.18 -8.76
N LEU A 87 -7.47 10.05 -7.76
CA LEU A 87 -7.85 11.11 -6.82
C LEU A 87 -6.65 11.64 -6.00
N GLU A 88 -5.56 10.87 -5.89
CA GLU A 88 -4.33 11.28 -5.22
C GLU A 88 -3.45 12.18 -6.11
N HIS A 89 -3.72 12.26 -7.41
CA HIS A 89 -2.87 12.97 -8.36
C HIS A 89 -3.46 14.35 -8.68
N PRO A 90 -2.78 15.47 -8.37
CA PRO A 90 -3.33 16.82 -8.52
C PRO A 90 -3.88 17.14 -9.92
N ASP A 91 -3.19 16.70 -10.97
CA ASP A 91 -3.60 16.96 -12.36
C ASP A 91 -4.74 16.05 -12.87
N TYR A 92 -5.01 14.92 -12.21
CA TYR A 92 -6.05 13.96 -12.62
C TYR A 92 -7.24 13.92 -11.65
N ALA A 93 -7.06 14.44 -10.44
CA ALA A 93 -8.07 14.43 -9.40
C ALA A 93 -9.24 15.33 -9.80
N ASP A 94 -10.40 14.71 -10.00
CA ASP A 94 -11.67 15.42 -10.04
C ASP A 94 -12.27 15.38 -8.64
N THR A 95 -12.10 16.47 -7.90
CA THR A 95 -12.63 16.62 -6.54
C THR A 95 -14.04 17.20 -6.52
N SER A 96 -14.56 17.63 -7.68
CA SER A 96 -15.90 18.20 -7.80
C SER A 96 -16.99 17.13 -7.88
N ASP A 97 -16.65 15.97 -8.45
CA ASP A 97 -17.50 14.77 -8.47
C ASP A 97 -16.70 13.54 -8.02
N THR A 98 -16.94 13.13 -6.76
CA THR A 98 -16.27 11.97 -6.16
C THR A 98 -17.03 10.66 -6.33
N ALA A 99 -18.22 10.67 -6.96
CA ALA A 99 -19.08 9.49 -7.05
C ALA A 99 -18.41 8.32 -7.79
N VAL A 100 -17.62 8.62 -8.83
CA VAL A 100 -16.86 7.61 -9.57
C VAL A 100 -15.83 6.92 -8.66
N TYR A 101 -15.12 7.70 -7.83
CA TYR A 101 -14.13 7.16 -6.90
C TYR A 101 -14.76 6.35 -5.77
N GLU A 102 -15.90 6.80 -5.25
CA GLU A 102 -16.67 6.06 -4.25
C GLU A 102 -17.12 4.69 -4.79
N GLN A 103 -17.62 4.64 -6.04
CA GLN A 103 -17.98 3.39 -6.70
C GLN A 103 -16.75 2.48 -6.92
N GLN A 104 -15.62 3.03 -7.39
CA GLN A 104 -14.39 2.26 -7.56
C GLN A 104 -13.88 1.69 -6.24
N LEU A 105 -13.89 2.47 -5.16
CA LEU A 105 -13.51 2.01 -3.81
C LEU A 105 -14.43 0.92 -3.30
N GLN A 106 -15.74 1.07 -3.50
CA GLN A 106 -16.72 0.05 -3.14
C GLN A 106 -16.39 -1.28 -3.84
N LYS A 107 -15.96 -1.25 -5.11
CA LYS A 107 -15.51 -2.45 -5.83
C LYS A 107 -14.22 -3.05 -5.27
N ILE A 108 -13.26 -2.23 -4.83
CA ILE A 108 -12.07 -2.71 -4.13
C ILE A 108 -12.48 -3.45 -2.84
N ILE A 109 -13.39 -2.89 -2.06
CA ILE A 109 -13.88 -3.48 -0.81
C ILE A 109 -14.60 -4.81 -1.08
N GLU A 110 -15.57 -4.82 -2.01
CA GLU A 110 -16.33 -6.02 -2.38
C GLU A 110 -15.41 -7.17 -2.79
N ASN A 111 -14.43 -6.89 -3.65
CA ASN A 111 -13.47 -7.91 -4.09
C ASN A 111 -12.52 -8.33 -2.95
N SER A 112 -12.16 -7.42 -2.05
CA SER A 112 -11.35 -7.77 -0.87
C SER A 112 -12.08 -8.75 0.06
N VAL A 113 -13.39 -8.60 0.23
CA VAL A 113 -14.23 -9.54 0.99
C VAL A 113 -14.22 -10.92 0.33
N VAL A 114 -14.46 -10.99 -1.00
CA VAL A 114 -14.43 -12.26 -1.75
C VAL A 114 -13.08 -12.96 -1.61
N ILE A 115 -11.97 -12.20 -1.65
CA ILE A 115 -10.61 -12.75 -1.49
C ILE A 115 -10.41 -13.30 -0.07
N ALA A 116 -10.86 -12.58 0.96
CA ALA A 116 -10.75 -13.02 2.35
C ALA A 116 -11.61 -14.27 2.63
N GLU A 117 -12.83 -14.34 2.08
CA GLU A 117 -13.69 -15.52 2.17
C GLU A 117 -13.06 -16.74 1.48
N ALA A 118 -12.52 -16.55 0.27
CA ALA A 118 -11.84 -17.60 -0.47
C ALA A 118 -10.55 -18.09 0.21
N TYR A 119 -9.91 -17.25 1.02
CA TYR A 119 -8.73 -17.66 1.81
C TYR A 119 -9.08 -18.68 2.90
N GLY A 120 -10.29 -18.61 3.48
CA GLY A 120 -10.81 -19.66 4.37
C GLY A 120 -10.07 -19.85 5.70
N HIS A 121 -9.13 -18.97 6.04
CA HIS A 121 -8.35 -19.00 7.27
C HIS A 121 -8.51 -17.70 8.07
N PRO A 122 -8.32 -17.74 9.41
CA PRO A 122 -8.33 -16.52 10.22
C PRO A 122 -7.31 -15.49 9.73
N LEU A 123 -7.71 -14.21 9.68
CA LEU A 123 -6.77 -13.13 9.38
C LEU A 123 -5.98 -12.75 10.64
N VAL A 124 -4.77 -12.26 10.44
CA VAL A 124 -3.88 -11.82 11.54
C VAL A 124 -4.50 -10.70 12.37
N TYR A 125 -5.33 -9.86 11.75
CA TYR A 125 -6.05 -8.77 12.41
C TYR A 125 -7.55 -9.06 12.56
N GLY A 126 -7.91 -10.32 12.84
CA GLY A 126 -9.29 -10.73 13.07
C GLY A 126 -10.09 -10.81 11.77
N ASP A 127 -10.96 -9.82 11.54
CA ASP A 127 -11.75 -9.65 10.31
C ASP A 127 -11.22 -8.53 9.40
N ALA A 128 -10.04 -7.98 9.72
CA ALA A 128 -9.41 -6.88 9.00
C ALA A 128 -8.08 -7.25 8.33
N VAL A 129 -7.67 -6.41 7.37
CA VAL A 129 -6.33 -6.39 6.78
C VAL A 129 -5.65 -5.07 7.06
N LEU A 130 -4.33 -5.08 7.23
CA LEU A 130 -3.57 -3.86 7.44
C LEU A 130 -3.33 -3.11 6.12
N VAL A 131 -3.94 -1.94 5.98
CA VAL A 131 -3.68 -1.01 4.87
C VAL A 131 -2.43 -0.18 5.18
N GLY A 132 -1.54 -0.07 4.19
CA GLY A 132 -0.35 0.76 4.25
C GLY A 132 -0.67 2.24 4.19
N THR A 133 0.33 3.06 3.84
CA THR A 133 0.13 4.50 3.72
C THR A 133 -0.98 4.81 2.73
N LEU A 134 -1.90 5.69 3.13
CA LEU A 134 -3.11 6.00 2.39
C LEU A 134 -3.25 7.53 2.29
N HIS A 135 -3.53 8.03 1.10
CA HIS A 135 -3.71 9.47 0.89
C HIS A 135 -5.03 9.96 1.50
N ASP A 136 -5.03 11.17 2.06
CA ASP A 136 -6.15 11.74 2.80
C ASP A 136 -7.46 11.76 2.01
N SER A 137 -7.43 12.13 0.73
CA SER A 137 -8.64 12.11 -0.12
C SER A 137 -9.24 10.71 -0.24
N VAL A 138 -8.41 9.67 -0.36
CA VAL A 138 -8.86 8.28 -0.48
C VAL A 138 -9.36 7.78 0.88
N ARG A 139 -8.64 8.11 1.96
CA ARG A 139 -9.06 7.83 3.34
C ARG A 139 -10.42 8.44 3.64
N ASN A 140 -10.65 9.70 3.26
CA ASN A 140 -11.92 10.39 3.49
C ASN A 140 -13.09 9.69 2.82
N LEU A 141 -12.91 9.19 1.59
CA LEU A 141 -13.96 8.40 0.92
C LEU A 141 -14.16 7.03 1.59
N LEU A 142 -13.07 6.32 1.92
CA LEU A 142 -13.14 5.03 2.61
C LEU A 142 -13.81 5.13 3.99
N SER A 143 -13.55 6.19 4.76
CA SER A 143 -14.17 6.42 6.06
C SER A 143 -15.70 6.53 5.99
N LYS A 144 -16.26 7.02 4.87
CA LYS A 144 -17.72 7.07 4.66
C LYS A 144 -18.37 5.68 4.65
N THR A 145 -17.60 4.64 4.34
CA THR A 145 -18.11 3.26 4.30
C THR A 145 -18.27 2.65 5.70
N GLY A 146 -17.67 3.26 6.74
CA GLY A 146 -17.62 2.70 8.09
C GLY A 146 -16.74 1.45 8.23
N ARG A 147 -15.99 1.05 7.19
CA ARG A 147 -15.17 -0.17 7.15
C ARG A 147 -13.68 0.06 7.37
N VAL A 148 -13.25 1.31 7.45
CA VAL A 148 -11.85 1.68 7.67
C VAL A 148 -11.72 2.42 8.98
N GLN A 149 -10.84 1.92 9.84
CA GLN A 149 -10.48 2.53 11.12
C GLN A 149 -8.98 2.75 11.19
N ALA A 150 -8.57 3.86 11.80
CA ALA A 150 -7.17 4.06 12.15
C ALA A 150 -6.73 3.03 13.20
N ARG A 151 -5.44 2.73 13.24
CA ARG A 151 -4.88 1.94 14.35
C ARG A 151 -4.89 2.80 15.61
N GLU A 152 -4.83 2.15 16.78
CA GLU A 152 -4.69 2.84 18.07
C GLU A 152 -3.49 3.79 18.12
N THR A 153 -2.44 3.51 17.34
CA THR A 153 -1.23 4.32 17.23
C THR A 153 -1.35 5.52 16.29
N GLY A 154 -2.52 5.73 15.67
CA GLY A 154 -2.79 6.84 14.76
C GLY A 154 -2.81 6.45 13.27
N ALA A 155 -3.01 7.47 12.44
CA ALA A 155 -2.94 7.35 10.98
C ALA A 155 -1.52 7.60 10.48
N TYR A 156 -1.09 6.83 9.48
CA TYR A 156 0.24 6.96 8.87
C TYR A 156 0.10 7.54 7.46
N ASP A 157 0.39 8.83 7.33
CA ASP A 157 0.23 9.57 6.08
C ASP A 157 1.40 9.39 5.11
N LYS A 158 1.20 9.79 3.85
CA LYS A 158 2.24 9.87 2.82
C LYS A 158 2.80 11.28 2.77
N TRP A 159 4.12 11.42 2.82
CA TRP A 159 4.81 12.71 2.72
C TRP A 159 5.79 12.70 1.56
N LEU A 160 5.72 13.73 0.72
CA LEU A 160 6.74 14.03 -0.29
C LEU A 160 7.42 15.33 0.11
N PHE A 161 8.73 15.28 0.30
CA PHE A 161 9.57 16.45 0.49
C PHE A 161 10.69 16.40 -0.55
N LYS A 162 11.19 17.58 -0.94
CA LYS A 162 12.30 17.63 -1.88
C LYS A 162 13.59 17.39 -1.12
N TYR A 163 14.46 16.57 -1.68
CA TYR A 163 15.75 16.30 -1.08
C TYR A 163 16.60 17.57 -0.97
N GLU A 164 16.49 18.49 -1.93
CA GLU A 164 17.19 19.77 -1.88
C GLU A 164 16.82 20.67 -0.69
N ASP A 165 15.63 20.45 -0.11
CA ASP A 165 15.12 21.20 1.04
C ASP A 165 15.57 20.59 2.38
N LEU A 166 16.20 19.40 2.37
CA LEU A 166 16.75 18.81 3.58
C LEU A 166 18.00 19.58 4.07
N PRO A 167 18.22 19.68 5.39
CA PRO A 167 19.48 20.17 5.93
C PRO A 167 20.65 19.36 5.34
N LYS A 168 21.57 20.05 4.66
CA LYS A 168 22.74 19.43 4.00
C LYS A 168 23.92 19.24 4.95
N GLU A 169 23.80 19.72 6.17
CA GLU A 169 24.82 19.58 7.19
C GLU A 169 24.84 18.13 7.66
N GLU A 170 25.99 17.48 7.47
CA GLU A 170 26.25 16.18 8.06
C GLU A 170 26.26 16.38 9.58
N ILE A 171 25.21 15.92 10.26
CA ILE A 171 25.08 16.10 11.70
C ILE A 171 26.18 15.28 12.35
N ALA A 172 27.18 15.97 12.90
CA ALA A 172 28.18 15.34 13.74
C ALA A 172 27.46 14.64 14.89
N LEU A 173 27.66 13.33 15.02
CA LEU A 173 27.10 12.59 16.15
C LEU A 173 27.65 13.18 17.45
N PRO A 174 26.83 13.26 18.52
CA PRO A 174 27.32 13.65 19.84
C PRO A 174 28.54 12.85 20.27
N GLU A 175 29.38 13.43 21.13
CA GLU A 175 30.59 12.77 21.64
C GLU A 175 30.26 11.38 22.23
N GLY A 176 30.96 10.35 21.77
CA GLY A 176 30.76 8.96 22.19
C GLY A 176 29.67 8.20 21.41
N MET A 177 28.91 8.84 20.53
CA MET A 177 27.96 8.16 19.63
C MET A 177 28.62 7.73 18.32
N HIS A 178 28.20 6.58 17.81
CA HIS A 178 28.64 6.03 16.53
C HIS A 178 27.44 5.35 15.83
N TRP A 179 27.49 5.26 14.51
CA TRP A 179 26.55 4.44 13.75
C TRP A 179 26.86 2.95 14.02
N GLY A 180 25.86 2.20 14.45
CA GLY A 180 25.96 0.77 14.74
C GLY A 180 25.08 -0.07 13.82
N THR A 181 25.26 -1.39 13.89
CA THR A 181 24.33 -2.35 13.29
C THR A 181 23.29 -2.78 14.32
N ALA A 182 22.08 -3.09 13.87
CA ALA A 182 21.01 -3.49 14.77
C ALA A 182 21.36 -4.82 15.48
N THR A 183 21.17 -4.84 16.81
CA THR A 183 21.31 -6.03 17.64
C THR A 183 19.94 -6.67 17.93
N ASP A 184 19.95 -7.88 18.49
CA ASP A 184 18.74 -8.54 18.99
C ASP A 184 18.05 -7.74 20.10
N ASP A 185 18.81 -7.04 20.94
CA ASP A 185 18.25 -6.18 22.00
C ASP A 185 17.56 -4.95 21.41
N ASP A 186 18.13 -4.34 20.37
CA ASP A 186 17.46 -3.25 19.63
C ASP A 186 16.15 -3.75 19.01
N CYS A 187 16.16 -4.96 18.43
CA CYS A 187 14.97 -5.60 17.89
C CYS A 187 13.91 -5.85 18.96
N ARG A 188 14.30 -6.31 20.16
CA ARG A 188 13.38 -6.47 21.30
C ARG A 188 12.75 -5.14 21.71
N VAL A 189 13.52 -4.05 21.74
CA VAL A 189 12.99 -2.71 22.03
C VAL A 189 11.98 -2.29 20.97
N VAL A 190 12.30 -2.43 19.67
CA VAL A 190 11.38 -2.10 18.57
C VAL A 190 10.08 -2.88 18.69
N ILE A 191 10.17 -4.20 18.91
CA ILE A 191 9.01 -5.08 19.06
C ILE A 191 8.15 -4.67 20.26
N SER A 192 8.78 -4.36 21.41
CA SER A 192 8.05 -3.94 22.62
C SER A 192 7.30 -2.62 22.46
N ARG A 193 7.68 -1.80 21.48
CA ARG A 193 7.11 -0.47 21.22
C ARG A 193 6.16 -0.42 20.04
N THR A 194 5.88 -1.56 19.40
CA THR A 194 4.93 -1.65 18.30
C THR A 194 3.84 -2.67 18.61
N ASN A 195 2.62 -2.36 18.21
CA ASN A 195 1.49 -3.28 18.25
C ASN A 195 1.41 -4.15 16.96
N ILE A 196 2.49 -4.22 16.17
CA ILE A 196 2.61 -5.15 15.04
C ILE A 196 3.26 -6.43 15.57
N PRO A 197 2.58 -7.59 15.51
CA PRO A 197 3.06 -8.81 16.16
C PRO A 197 4.22 -9.44 15.36
N ARG A 198 5.45 -8.99 15.63
CA ARG A 198 6.70 -9.43 14.96
C ARG A 198 7.59 -10.26 15.89
N THR A 199 8.50 -11.04 15.30
CA THR A 199 9.56 -11.74 16.04
C THR A 199 10.93 -11.04 15.94
N VAL A 200 11.84 -11.34 16.88
CA VAL A 200 13.23 -10.83 16.86
C VAL A 200 13.97 -11.25 15.58
N PRO A 201 13.97 -12.55 15.18
CA PRO A 201 14.65 -12.96 13.95
C PRO A 201 14.15 -12.25 12.69
N GLU A 202 12.83 -12.08 12.54
CA GLU A 202 12.25 -11.36 11.39
C GLU A 202 12.63 -9.88 11.37
N THR A 203 12.63 -9.24 12.53
CA THR A 203 12.98 -7.82 12.67
C THR A 203 14.46 -7.62 12.39
N HIS A 204 15.31 -8.50 12.90
CA HIS A 204 16.75 -8.47 12.69
C HIS A 204 17.11 -8.67 11.21
N ALA A 205 16.50 -9.65 10.54
CA ALA A 205 16.70 -9.88 9.10
C ALA A 205 16.33 -8.66 8.22
N LYS A 206 15.31 -7.88 8.62
CA LYS A 206 14.91 -6.65 7.93
C LYS A 206 15.88 -5.48 8.16
N LEU A 207 16.54 -5.45 9.31
CA LEU A 207 17.52 -4.42 9.67
C LEU A 207 18.96 -4.78 9.25
N GLY A 208 19.23 -6.07 9.02
CA GLY A 208 20.58 -6.63 8.84
C GLY A 208 21.18 -6.54 7.44
N ASN A 209 20.47 -6.02 6.43
CA ASN A 209 20.99 -5.90 5.07
C ASN A 209 21.19 -4.43 4.67
N GLN A 210 22.22 -3.79 5.24
CA GLN A 210 22.94 -2.69 4.58
C GLN A 210 24.43 -2.83 4.89
N ALA A 211 25.13 -3.52 4.00
CA ALA A 211 26.57 -3.41 3.77
C ALA A 211 26.79 -3.29 2.26
#